data_AF-A0A2H0BX11-F1
#
_entry.id   AF-A0A2H0BX11-F1
#
_cell.length_a   1.000
_cell.length_b   1.000
_cell.length_c   1.000
_cell.angle_alpha   90.00
_cell.angle_beta   90.00
_cell.angle_gamma   90.00
#
_symmetry.space_group_name_H-M   'P 1'
#
loop_
_entity.id
_entity.type
_entity.pdbx_description
1 polymer ?
#
loop_
_entity_poly.entity_id
_entity_poly.type
_entity_poly.pdbx_seq_one_letter_code
_entity_poly.pdbx_strand_id
1 'polypeptide(L)'
;MPNYLENTKQIAITDAIKNIADKFKQKDLDLVLEVLDWVFNNFKNIENNKEEKMKLFRKRTADEIIKSGKVTGCTDYAIVFIALARAKKIPTKYVEAIRKRWLDIGDENHIEGHVFAECQINDKWYIIDPQGGTIRTDYRNYAIYKKGLDSWNIGIRSFKDLKEKFIDFKREYKTQ
;
A
#
# COMPACT_ATOMS: atom_id res chain seq x y z
N MET A 1 -4.90 18.58 -7.32
CA MET A 1 -4.75 17.13 -7.05
C MET A 1 -3.34 16.87 -6.52
N PRO A 2 -3.11 15.86 -5.67
CA PRO A 2 -1.77 15.58 -5.12
C PRO A 2 -0.77 15.24 -6.23
N ASN A 3 0.48 15.68 -6.07
CA ASN A 3 1.56 15.23 -6.91
C ASN A 3 1.99 13.82 -6.45
N TYR A 4 1.71 12.78 -7.24
CA TYR A 4 1.99 11.39 -6.85
C TYR A 4 3.48 10.97 -6.98
N LEU A 5 4.37 11.93 -7.21
CA LEU A 5 5.82 11.82 -7.03
C LEU A 5 6.30 12.38 -5.68
N GLU A 6 5.42 13.01 -4.91
CA GLU A 6 5.76 13.68 -3.66
C GLU A 6 6.26 12.70 -2.59
N ASN A 7 7.30 13.12 -1.89
CA ASN A 7 7.80 12.45 -0.69
C ASN A 7 6.92 12.81 0.50
N THR A 8 6.70 11.84 1.37
CA THR A 8 5.94 12.02 2.61
C THR A 8 6.76 11.55 3.80
N LYS A 9 6.25 11.77 5.02
CA LYS A 9 6.89 11.23 6.22
C LYS A 9 6.93 9.70 6.24
N GLN A 10 5.92 9.03 5.68
CA GLN A 10 5.88 7.56 5.64
C GLN A 10 6.68 7.00 4.45
N ILE A 11 6.71 7.73 3.34
CA ILE A 11 7.32 7.34 2.06
C ILE A 11 8.29 8.44 1.64
N ALA A 12 9.45 8.49 2.30
CA ALA A 12 10.56 9.34 1.91
C ALA A 12 11.54 8.55 1.04
N ILE A 13 11.97 9.10 -0.10
CA ILE A 13 13.04 8.51 -0.92
C ILE A 13 14.40 8.75 -0.23
N THR A 14 14.74 7.86 0.70
CA THR A 14 16.04 7.84 1.39
C THR A 14 17.14 7.29 0.48
N ASP A 15 18.41 7.40 0.90
CA ASP A 15 19.52 6.84 0.12
C ASP A 15 19.47 5.31 0.06
N ALA A 16 18.93 4.62 1.08
CA ALA A 16 18.69 3.18 1.00
C ALA A 16 17.69 2.84 -0.12
N ILE A 17 16.60 3.60 -0.23
CA ILE A 17 15.60 3.43 -1.29
C ILE A 17 16.21 3.73 -2.66
N LYS A 18 16.96 4.83 -2.80
CA LYS A 18 17.65 5.17 -4.07
C LYS A 18 18.62 4.07 -4.48
N ASN A 19 19.46 3.59 -3.57
CA ASN A 19 20.45 2.56 -3.83
C ASN A 19 19.83 1.24 -4.31
N ILE A 20 18.63 0.90 -3.83
CA ILE A 20 17.87 -0.24 -4.35
C ILE A 20 17.30 0.11 -5.73
N ALA A 21 16.65 1.27 -5.86
CA ALA A 21 16.01 1.69 -7.10
C ALA A 21 16.99 1.81 -8.29
N ASP A 22 18.23 2.23 -8.05
CA ASP A 22 19.27 2.40 -9.07
C ASP A 22 19.74 1.06 -9.68
N LYS A 23 19.45 -0.05 -9.00
CA LYS A 23 19.71 -1.40 -9.52
C LYS A 23 18.69 -1.79 -10.59
N PHE A 24 17.47 -1.27 -10.52
CA PHE A 24 16.43 -1.55 -11.51
C PHE A 24 16.77 -0.94 -12.87
N LYS A 25 16.71 -1.76 -13.91
CA LYS A 25 17.14 -1.39 -15.27
C LYS A 25 15.99 -1.24 -16.26
N GLN A 26 14.84 -1.81 -15.94
CA GLN A 26 13.68 -1.76 -16.82
C GLN A 26 13.02 -0.37 -16.83
N LYS A 27 12.05 -0.19 -17.72
CA LYS A 27 11.24 1.02 -17.87
C LYS A 27 9.76 0.66 -17.91
N ASP A 28 8.91 1.67 -17.71
CA ASP A 28 7.46 1.56 -17.88
C ASP A 28 6.86 0.37 -17.12
N LEU A 29 6.06 -0.47 -17.80
CA LEU A 29 5.40 -1.61 -17.18
C LEU A 29 6.41 -2.68 -16.72
N ASP A 30 7.51 -2.86 -17.46
CA ASP A 30 8.55 -3.82 -17.10
C ASP A 30 9.27 -3.40 -15.81
N LEU A 31 9.46 -2.09 -15.60
CA LEU A 31 9.96 -1.55 -14.34
C LEU A 31 8.99 -1.80 -13.18
N VAL A 32 7.69 -1.67 -13.42
CA VAL A 32 6.67 -1.99 -12.40
C VAL A 32 6.75 -3.46 -12.02
N LEU A 33 6.91 -4.37 -12.99
CA LEU A 33 7.08 -5.81 -12.75
C LEU A 33 8.39 -6.11 -12.02
N GLU A 34 9.50 -5.46 -12.39
CA GLU A 34 10.81 -5.61 -11.72
C GLU A 34 10.74 -5.18 -10.24
N VAL A 35 10.10 -4.04 -9.96
CA VAL A 35 9.91 -3.55 -8.58
C VAL A 35 8.96 -4.49 -7.81
N LEU A 36 7.89 -4.96 -8.43
CA LEU A 36 6.96 -5.93 -7.83
C LEU A 36 7.67 -7.22 -7.42
N ASP A 37 8.44 -7.81 -8.32
CA ASP A 37 9.19 -9.04 -8.07
C ASP A 37 10.19 -8.84 -6.92
N TRP A 38 10.93 -7.72 -6.95
CA TRP A 38 11.85 -7.39 -5.86
C TRP A 38 11.13 -7.30 -4.51
N VAL A 39 10.02 -6.55 -4.44
CA VAL A 39 9.25 -6.39 -3.20
C VAL A 39 8.66 -7.72 -2.72
N PHE A 40 8.16 -8.56 -3.62
CA PHE A 40 7.58 -9.85 -3.27
C PHE A 40 8.63 -10.81 -2.69
N ASN A 41 9.85 -10.79 -3.22
CA ASN A 41 10.90 -11.76 -2.88
C ASN A 41 11.87 -11.33 -1.76
N ASN A 42 11.92 -10.04 -1.38
CA ASN A 42 12.95 -9.53 -0.44
C ASN A 42 12.49 -9.43 1.02
N PHE A 43 11.25 -9.77 1.35
CA PHE A 43 10.72 -9.63 2.72
C PHE A 43 10.27 -10.93 3.34
N LYS A 44 10.55 -11.08 4.63
CA LYS A 44 9.98 -12.14 5.47
C LYS A 44 8.78 -11.59 6.23
N ASN A 45 7.71 -12.38 6.33
CA ASN A 45 6.64 -12.04 7.25
C ASN A 45 7.16 -12.10 8.69
N ILE A 46 6.83 -11.10 9.50
CA ILE A 46 6.97 -11.22 10.95
C ILE A 46 6.12 -12.41 11.39
N GLU A 47 6.67 -13.22 12.31
CA GLU A 47 6.00 -14.38 12.89
C GLU A 47 4.56 -14.02 13.32
N ASN A 48 3.68 -15.01 13.39
CA ASN A 48 2.25 -14.81 13.66
C ASN A 48 1.94 -14.39 15.11
N ASN A 49 2.74 -13.49 15.68
CA ASN A 49 2.44 -12.77 16.90
C ASN A 49 1.53 -11.57 16.59
N LYS A 50 0.26 -11.70 16.96
CA LYS A 50 -0.76 -10.65 16.78
C LYS A 50 -0.38 -9.35 17.50
N GLU A 51 0.22 -9.44 18.68
CA GLU A 51 0.59 -8.26 19.48
C GLU A 51 1.69 -7.45 18.78
N GLU A 52 2.71 -8.11 18.26
CA GLU A 52 3.80 -7.47 17.51
C GLU A 52 3.28 -6.81 16.23
N LYS A 53 2.43 -7.50 15.46
CA LYS A 53 1.79 -6.94 14.27
C LYS A 53 0.97 -5.69 14.60
N MET A 54 0.27 -5.67 15.74
CA MET A 54 -0.49 -4.49 16.19
C MET A 54 0.41 -3.33 16.62
N LYS A 55 1.53 -3.59 17.31
CA LYS A 55 2.51 -2.56 17.67
C LYS A 55 3.09 -1.86 16.44
N LEU A 56 3.31 -2.61 15.35
CA LEU A 56 3.91 -2.10 14.12
C LEU A 56 2.91 -1.58 13.10
N PHE A 57 1.61 -1.84 13.28
CA PHE A 57 0.56 -1.54 12.32
C PHE A 57 0.52 -0.06 11.95
N ARG A 58 0.90 0.26 10.71
CA ARG A 58 0.95 1.64 10.19
C ARG A 58 1.81 2.58 11.03
N LYS A 59 2.86 2.08 11.68
CA LYS A 59 3.82 2.88 12.46
C LYS A 59 5.18 3.05 11.81
N ARG A 60 5.46 2.27 10.76
CA ARG A 60 6.75 2.29 10.06
C ARG A 60 6.69 3.06 8.75
N THR A 61 7.84 3.59 8.39
CA THR A 61 8.20 4.15 7.09
C THR A 61 8.68 3.06 6.14
N ALA A 62 8.70 3.35 4.84
CA ALA A 62 9.24 2.45 3.83
C ALA A 62 10.73 2.10 4.10
N ASP A 63 11.52 3.05 4.57
CA ASP A 63 12.94 2.87 4.89
C ASP A 63 13.16 1.91 6.07
N GLU A 64 12.37 2.05 7.14
CA GLU A 64 12.41 1.14 8.29
C GLU A 64 12.04 -0.29 7.90
N ILE A 65 11.04 -0.46 7.02
CA ILE A 65 10.64 -1.78 6.52
C ILE A 65 11.79 -2.41 5.72
N ILE A 66 12.37 -1.67 4.77
CA ILE A 66 13.53 -2.11 3.97
C ILE A 66 14.67 -2.55 4.90
N LYS A 67 15.06 -1.71 5.85
CA LYS A 67 16.16 -1.99 6.78
C LYS A 67 15.89 -3.21 7.67
N SER A 68 14.65 -3.42 8.07
CA SER A 68 14.27 -4.57 8.90
C SER A 68 14.24 -5.89 8.13
N GLY A 69 14.04 -5.85 6.80
CA GLY A 69 13.79 -7.04 5.97
C GLY A 69 12.49 -7.77 6.33
N LYS A 70 11.58 -7.14 7.09
CA LYS A 70 10.38 -7.76 7.64
C LYS A 70 9.10 -6.96 7.39
N VAL A 71 8.02 -7.67 7.08
CA VAL A 71 6.69 -7.10 6.80
C VAL A 71 5.60 -7.70 7.69
N THR A 72 4.54 -6.92 7.95
CA THR A 72 3.38 -7.31 8.78
C THR A 72 2.10 -7.48 7.98
N GLY A 73 2.03 -6.95 6.76
CA GLY A 73 0.87 -7.09 5.88
C GLY A 73 0.88 -6.14 4.68
N CYS A 74 -0.27 -6.05 3.99
CA CYS A 74 -0.44 -5.33 2.71
C CYS A 74 0.08 -3.90 2.71
N THR A 75 -0.07 -3.16 3.82
CA THR A 75 0.38 -1.76 3.88
C THR A 75 1.89 -1.65 3.72
N ASP A 76 2.67 -2.54 4.34
CA ASP A 76 4.13 -2.49 4.25
C ASP A 76 4.61 -2.72 2.83
N TYR A 77 4.12 -3.80 2.20
CA TYR A 77 4.40 -4.10 0.80
C TYR A 77 4.07 -2.91 -0.09
N ALA A 78 2.89 -2.31 0.10
CA ALA A 78 2.46 -1.17 -0.69
C ALA A 78 3.35 0.06 -0.51
N ILE A 79 3.68 0.46 0.73
CA ILE A 79 4.47 1.68 0.93
C ILE A 79 5.93 1.51 0.47
N VAL A 80 6.51 0.31 0.58
CA VAL A 80 7.83 0.03 0.00
C VAL A 80 7.78 0.07 -1.52
N PHE A 81 6.80 -0.61 -2.13
CA PHE A 81 6.62 -0.57 -3.58
C PHE A 81 6.47 0.86 -4.10
N ILE A 82 5.61 1.66 -3.47
CA ILE A 82 5.39 3.06 -3.83
C ILE A 82 6.68 3.87 -3.72
N ALA A 83 7.48 3.67 -2.67
CA ALA A 83 8.75 4.36 -2.49
C ALA A 83 9.72 4.10 -3.65
N LEU A 84 9.87 2.82 -4.03
CA LEU A 84 10.76 2.39 -5.11
C LEU A 84 10.27 2.89 -6.48
N ALA A 85 8.97 2.79 -6.76
CA ALA A 85 8.38 3.30 -8.00
C ALA A 85 8.58 4.82 -8.12
N ARG A 86 8.31 5.58 -7.05
CA ARG A 86 8.54 7.05 -7.03
C ARG A 86 10.01 7.42 -7.14
N ALA A 87 10.92 6.63 -6.57
CA ALA A 87 12.37 6.82 -6.75
C ALA A 87 12.78 6.73 -8.23
N LYS A 88 12.08 5.91 -9.01
CA LYS A 88 12.22 5.81 -10.48
C LYS A 88 11.33 6.76 -11.26
N LYS A 89 10.76 7.77 -10.60
CA LYS A 89 9.92 8.81 -11.20
C LYS A 89 8.62 8.28 -11.82
N ILE A 90 8.11 7.15 -11.34
CA ILE A 90 6.74 6.69 -11.67
C ILE A 90 5.77 7.30 -10.65
N PRO A 91 4.83 8.18 -11.07
CA PRO A 91 3.79 8.68 -10.18
C PRO A 91 2.95 7.51 -9.68
N THR A 92 2.90 7.35 -8.35
CA THR A 92 2.26 6.17 -7.75
C THR A 92 1.35 6.57 -6.59
N LYS A 93 0.11 6.11 -6.61
CA LYS A 93 -0.90 6.34 -5.55
C LYS A 93 -0.87 5.22 -4.53
N TYR A 94 -1.14 5.57 -3.27
CA TYR A 94 -1.62 4.64 -2.26
C TYR A 94 -3.14 4.47 -2.41
N VAL A 95 -3.64 3.25 -2.37
CA VAL A 95 -5.08 2.96 -2.48
C VAL A 95 -5.51 2.04 -1.35
N GLU A 96 -6.28 2.59 -0.41
CA GLU A 96 -6.96 1.83 0.64
C GLU A 96 -8.30 1.32 0.13
N ALA A 97 -8.55 0.03 0.30
CA ALA A 97 -9.76 -0.61 -0.18
C ALA A 97 -10.37 -1.54 0.88
N ILE A 98 -11.70 -1.66 0.85
CA ILE A 98 -12.49 -2.46 1.78
C ILE A 98 -13.09 -3.64 1.01
N ARG A 99 -13.06 -4.86 1.59
CA ARG A 99 -13.76 -5.98 0.96
C ARG A 99 -15.27 -5.70 0.95
N LYS A 100 -15.91 -5.80 -0.22
CA LYS A 100 -17.36 -5.59 -0.38
C LYS A 100 -18.17 -6.50 0.54
N ARG A 101 -17.81 -7.78 0.62
CA ARG A 101 -18.42 -8.74 1.57
C ARG A 101 -18.42 -8.22 3.01
N TRP A 102 -17.35 -7.57 3.46
CA TRP A 102 -17.30 -7.01 4.81
C TRP A 102 -18.21 -5.79 4.97
N LEU A 103 -18.34 -4.95 3.93
CA LEU A 103 -19.33 -3.86 3.92
C LEU A 103 -20.76 -4.40 4.05
N ASP A 104 -21.06 -5.51 3.38
CA ASP A 104 -22.41 -6.10 3.38
C ASP A 104 -22.73 -6.74 4.74
N ILE A 105 -21.92 -7.72 5.14
CA ILE A 105 -22.22 -8.65 6.25
C ILE A 105 -21.17 -8.71 7.36
N GLY A 106 -20.05 -8.01 7.22
CA GLY A 106 -18.98 -8.03 8.22
C GLY A 106 -19.37 -7.38 9.55
N ASP A 107 -18.56 -7.58 10.58
CA ASP A 107 -18.69 -6.90 11.86
C ASP A 107 -17.45 -6.05 12.19
N GLU A 108 -17.55 -5.29 13.27
CA GLU A 108 -16.48 -4.39 13.70
C GLU A 108 -15.33 -5.06 14.48
N ASN A 109 -15.43 -6.36 14.77
CA ASN A 109 -14.40 -7.15 15.44
C ASN A 109 -13.38 -7.70 14.44
N HIS A 110 -13.79 -7.92 13.19
CA HIS A 110 -12.93 -8.41 12.13
C HIS A 110 -13.03 -7.53 10.87
N ILE A 111 -12.18 -6.50 10.79
CA ILE A 111 -12.12 -5.60 9.64
C ILE A 111 -11.40 -6.27 8.46
N GLU A 112 -12.04 -6.31 7.29
CA GLU A 112 -11.42 -6.84 6.06
C GLU A 112 -11.15 -5.74 5.02
N GLY A 113 -9.87 -5.51 4.76
CA GLY A 113 -9.41 -4.57 3.73
C GLY A 113 -8.23 -5.10 2.95
N HIS A 114 -7.78 -4.30 1.98
CA HIS A 114 -6.53 -4.52 1.26
C HIS A 114 -5.96 -3.19 0.80
N VAL A 115 -4.65 -3.16 0.60
CA VAL A 115 -3.96 -1.99 0.08
C VAL A 115 -3.41 -2.31 -1.29
N PHE A 116 -3.77 -1.48 -2.26
CA PHE A 116 -3.23 -1.50 -3.61
C PHE A 116 -2.34 -0.26 -3.82
N ALA A 117 -1.63 -0.27 -4.94
CA ALA A 117 -1.06 0.93 -5.53
C ALA A 117 -1.68 1.18 -6.91
N GLU A 118 -1.61 2.42 -7.40
CA GLU A 118 -1.81 2.70 -8.83
C GLU A 118 -0.59 3.40 -9.38
N CYS A 119 0.00 2.89 -10.46
CA CYS A 119 1.14 3.52 -11.17
C CYS A 119 0.64 4.22 -12.43
N GLN A 120 1.10 5.45 -12.68
CA GLN A 120 0.88 6.13 -13.95
C GLN A 120 2.02 5.81 -14.92
N ILE A 121 1.70 5.10 -16.00
CA ILE A 121 2.63 4.73 -17.08
C ILE A 121 1.99 5.14 -18.41
N ASN A 122 2.69 5.92 -19.24
CA ASN A 122 2.18 6.40 -20.53
C ASN A 122 0.74 6.97 -20.44
N ASP A 123 0.53 7.88 -19.48
CA ASP A 123 -0.74 8.55 -19.16
C ASP A 123 -1.89 7.64 -18.72
N LYS A 124 -1.64 6.35 -18.47
CA LYS A 124 -2.64 5.39 -17.96
C LYS A 124 -2.32 4.96 -16.54
N TRP A 125 -3.35 4.78 -15.73
CA TRP A 125 -3.22 4.26 -14.37
C TRP A 125 -3.41 2.74 -14.35
N TYR A 126 -2.41 2.03 -13.85
CA TYR A 126 -2.42 0.58 -13.69
C TYR A 126 -2.60 0.21 -12.23
N ILE A 127 -3.50 -0.72 -11.93
CA ILE A 127 -3.75 -1.20 -10.56
C ILE A 127 -2.72 -2.25 -10.22
N ILE A 128 -2.01 -2.04 -9.11
CA ILE A 128 -0.93 -2.89 -8.64
C ILE A 128 -1.31 -3.49 -7.30
N ASP A 129 -1.07 -4.79 -7.12
CA ASP A 129 -1.18 -5.51 -5.86
C ASP A 129 0.22 -5.94 -5.38
N PRO A 130 0.91 -5.10 -4.59
CA PRO A 130 2.29 -5.35 -4.17
C PRO A 130 2.45 -6.58 -3.28
N GLN A 131 1.47 -6.88 -2.44
CA GLN A 131 1.51 -8.10 -1.62
C GLN A 131 1.29 -9.35 -2.47
N GLY A 132 0.42 -9.27 -3.47
CA GLY A 132 0.17 -10.37 -4.39
C GLY A 132 1.18 -10.51 -5.52
N GLY A 133 2.13 -9.57 -5.69
CA GLY A 133 3.09 -9.58 -6.80
C GLY A 133 2.45 -9.46 -8.19
N THR A 134 1.29 -8.79 -8.31
CA THR A 134 0.50 -8.80 -9.56
C THR A 134 0.01 -7.43 -10.00
N ILE A 135 -0.25 -7.30 -11.30
CA ILE A 135 -1.02 -6.20 -11.90
C ILE A 135 -2.46 -6.66 -12.08
N ARG A 136 -3.43 -5.82 -11.72
CA ARG A 136 -4.87 -6.14 -11.77
C ARG A 136 -5.56 -5.31 -12.86
N THR A 137 -6.60 -5.87 -13.46
CA THR A 137 -7.45 -5.16 -14.42
C THR A 137 -8.58 -4.36 -13.74
N ASP A 138 -8.92 -4.71 -12.50
CA ASP A 138 -9.99 -4.10 -11.73
C ASP A 138 -9.77 -4.32 -10.22
N TYR A 139 -10.65 -3.74 -9.40
CA TYR A 139 -10.70 -3.97 -7.95
C TYR A 139 -11.71 -5.06 -7.54
N ARG A 140 -12.47 -5.65 -8.49
CA ARG A 140 -13.54 -6.67 -8.32
C ARG A 140 -14.30 -6.64 -6.99
N ASN A 141 -13.72 -7.30 -5.98
CA ASN A 141 -14.30 -7.59 -4.66
C ASN A 141 -14.03 -6.50 -3.61
N TYR A 142 -13.47 -5.38 -4.04
CA TYR A 142 -13.12 -4.27 -3.16
C TYR A 142 -13.86 -2.99 -3.57
N ALA A 143 -14.31 -2.24 -2.57
CA ALA A 143 -14.70 -0.84 -2.70
C ALA A 143 -13.50 0.04 -2.33
N ILE A 144 -13.25 1.10 -3.09
CA ILE A 144 -12.17 2.03 -2.76
C ILE A 144 -12.64 2.93 -1.62
N TYR A 145 -11.97 2.83 -0.46
CA TYR A 145 -12.18 3.76 0.64
C TYR A 145 -11.57 5.11 0.30
N LYS A 146 -10.26 5.13 0.01
CA LYS A 146 -9.54 6.38 -0.26
C LYS A 146 -8.25 6.15 -1.03
N LYS A 147 -7.95 7.09 -1.95
CA LYS A 147 -6.66 7.21 -2.62
C LYS A 147 -5.87 8.37 -2.03
N GLY A 148 -4.56 8.23 -1.92
CA GLY A 148 -3.69 9.29 -1.37
C GLY A 148 -2.21 9.07 -1.64
N LEU A 149 -1.38 9.83 -0.93
CA LEU A 149 0.08 9.68 -1.02
C LEU A 149 0.58 8.48 -0.22
N ASP A 150 0.00 8.21 0.95
CA ASP A 150 0.28 7.07 1.81
C ASP A 150 -0.84 6.88 2.86
N SER A 151 -0.66 5.90 3.75
CA SER A 151 -1.60 5.61 4.84
C SER A 151 -1.74 6.76 5.82
N TRP A 152 -0.63 7.41 6.20
CA TRP A 152 -0.62 8.50 7.19
C TRP A 152 -1.31 9.76 6.69
N ASN A 153 -1.19 10.06 5.39
CA ASN A 153 -1.81 11.20 4.72
C ASN A 153 -3.31 10.99 4.48
N ILE A 154 -3.77 9.76 4.28
CA ILE A 154 -5.21 9.48 4.26
C ILE A 154 -5.82 9.42 5.67
N GLY A 155 -5.00 9.64 6.70
CA GLY A 155 -5.41 9.75 8.10
C GLY A 155 -5.49 8.42 8.82
N ILE A 156 -4.79 7.38 8.36
CA ILE A 156 -4.78 6.07 9.01
C ILE A 156 -3.37 5.74 9.49
N ARG A 157 -3.18 5.84 10.81
CA ARG A 157 -1.89 5.65 11.48
C ARG A 157 -1.95 4.56 12.55
N SER A 158 -3.12 3.95 12.75
CA SER A 158 -3.33 2.89 13.72
C SER A 158 -4.47 1.97 13.28
N PHE A 159 -4.62 0.83 13.95
CA PHE A 159 -5.77 -0.05 13.73
C PHE A 159 -7.07 0.59 14.21
N LYS A 160 -7.01 1.42 15.26
CA LYS A 160 -8.17 2.20 15.74
C LYS A 160 -8.65 3.15 14.64
N ASP A 161 -7.75 3.92 14.04
CA ASP A 161 -8.07 4.86 12.96
C ASP A 161 -8.70 4.11 11.76
N LEU A 162 -8.17 2.93 11.44
CA LEU A 162 -8.72 2.07 10.37
C LEU A 162 -10.15 1.66 10.68
N LYS A 163 -10.36 1.10 11.88
CA LYS A 163 -11.65 0.58 12.33
C LYS A 163 -12.70 1.69 12.29
N GLU A 164 -12.41 2.84 12.88
CA GLU A 164 -13.31 4.01 12.89
C GLU A 164 -13.70 4.42 11.47
N LYS A 165 -12.71 4.62 10.59
CA LYS A 165 -12.94 5.07 9.21
C LYS A 165 -13.71 4.07 8.36
N PHE A 166 -13.42 2.77 8.52
CA PHE A 166 -14.12 1.73 7.77
C PHE A 166 -15.56 1.55 8.26
N ILE A 167 -15.81 1.72 9.56
CA ILE A 167 -17.18 1.71 10.12
C ILE A 167 -17.98 2.90 9.60
N ASP A 168 -17.39 4.09 9.59
CA ASP A 168 -18.06 5.29 9.07
C ASP A 168 -18.37 5.14 7.58
N PHE A 169 -17.39 4.70 6.77
CA PHE A 169 -17.61 4.40 5.36
C PHE A 169 -18.71 3.34 5.16
N LYS A 170 -18.74 2.29 5.99
CA LYS A 170 -19.76 1.24 5.89
C LYS A 170 -21.16 1.76 6.17
N ARG A 171 -21.33 2.70 7.10
CA ARG A 171 -22.63 3.34 7.38
C ARG A 171 -23.12 4.10 6.15
N GLU A 172 -22.26 4.87 5.51
CA GLU A 172 -22.57 5.61 4.28
C GLU A 172 -22.85 4.68 3.09
N TYR A 173 -22.08 3.60 2.96
CA TYR A 173 -22.22 2.63 1.88
C TYR A 173 -23.58 1.93 1.88
N LYS A 174 -24.17 1.68 3.06
CA LYS A 174 -25.50 1.06 3.19
C LYS A 174 -26.68 2.00 2.88
N THR A 175 -26.42 3.29 2.72
CA THR A 175 -27.44 4.31 2.41
C THR A 175 -27.54 4.65 0.93
N GLN A 176 -26.70 4.03 0.09
CA GLN A 176 -26.68 4.16 -1.37
C GLN A 176 -27.44 3.02 -2.02
#